data_AF-A0A378U5N6-F1
#
_entry.id   AF-A0A378U5N6-F1
#
_cell.length_a   1.000
_cell.length_b   1.000
_cell.length_c   1.000
_cell.angle_alpha   90.00
_cell.angle_beta   90.00
_cell.angle_gamma   90.00
#
_symmetry.space_group_name_H-M   'P 1'
#
loop_
_entity.id
_entity.type
_entity.pdbx_description
1 polymer ?
#
loop_
_entity_poly.entity_id
_entity_poly.type
_entity_poly.pdbx_seq_one_letter_code
_entity_poly.pdbx_strand_id
1 'polypeptide(L)'
;MREGKHFSDVSYTQLGVTPGQTQFIESSSPPGDATQVGQTWQYVNVKGGPDRRYKNNPVRPIMLYGTVNFTSSQGLQWQLQVSRADATPAVASVLTAAPSRRQPLAPVTLKPTEPTVLTPKYRKVDPKPKPPPKSRPKATVAARTSPTRGPREDTITRANLTRNVTAHPAAGMTFTAIDIETTGLDPERDRIVEIGLVKFTADGTIIDEFATLVNHPGSCAEAREIHCIDDADLGDAPSIEQVLPEAFAFMGGTVLLAHKLDFEENFLIAAAQRARIPLPQLVGICTWQASRRQLDGRAFSLVAMYKTATGRWNDQKHTALGDARAVYEVMLWLLKTSPKPLHLTTAPAPAAPKTFAPCPISCRPVPMQRASVAELLSSFPRARTPRAGEPAEIAKYKTVLADAVDDGRLTYDEAEALTRQARRTRLTGPQLLDLHQQAWEATYPDEKDADWKSLAPVQRREMYLLADALGLTELAENIHTAIEACAEPEPPAEARYLRGLRIAIVGDHSEIIDLRKHAESHGAKLAINITKTVRWMVTATPDATDSRHTTARNLGIPLINPSDGWVRLNEAVREAELKAFERQRSIDEAAASRQQRADENDAYWRPTWRTEEYDHEPEFEPW
;
A
#
# COMPACT_ATOMS: atom_id res chain seq x y z
N MET A 1 -12.43 -24.67 2.95
CA MET A 1 -12.71 -23.76 4.07
C MET A 1 -11.51 -23.68 4.99
N ARG A 2 -11.23 -22.50 5.56
CA ARG A 2 -10.10 -22.27 6.48
C ARG A 2 -10.56 -21.51 7.72
N GLU A 3 -10.23 -22.02 8.90
CA GLU A 3 -10.36 -21.32 10.19
C GLU A 3 -9.01 -21.39 10.91
N GLY A 4 -8.31 -20.25 10.98
CA GLY A 4 -6.95 -20.19 11.52
C GLY A 4 -5.97 -21.07 10.74
N LYS A 5 -5.46 -22.13 11.39
CA LYS A 5 -4.53 -23.14 10.83
C LYS A 5 -5.24 -24.43 10.38
N HIS A 6 -6.56 -24.54 10.56
CA HIS A 6 -7.32 -25.74 10.20
C HIS A 6 -7.95 -25.58 8.82
N PHE A 7 -7.84 -26.65 8.03
CA PHE A 7 -8.37 -26.72 6.68
C PHE A 7 -9.33 -27.92 6.59
N SER A 8 -10.47 -27.68 5.96
CA SER A 8 -11.42 -28.72 5.59
C SER A 8 -11.97 -28.39 4.20
N ASP A 9 -12.14 -29.39 3.37
CA ASP A 9 -12.77 -29.27 2.07
C ASP A 9 -14.26 -29.62 2.16
N VAL A 10 -15.05 -29.00 1.29
CA VAL A 10 -16.45 -29.36 1.06
C VAL A 10 -16.60 -29.47 -0.44
N SER A 11 -17.05 -30.63 -0.92
CA SER A 11 -17.34 -30.79 -2.33
C SER A 11 -18.46 -29.84 -2.75
N TYR A 12 -18.34 -29.20 -3.92
CA TYR A 12 -19.42 -28.41 -4.51
C TYR A 12 -20.73 -29.20 -4.64
N THR A 13 -20.66 -30.53 -4.79
CA THR A 13 -21.85 -31.40 -4.83
C THR A 13 -22.58 -31.53 -3.49
N GLN A 14 -21.93 -31.21 -2.39
CA GLN A 14 -22.49 -31.27 -1.03
C GLN A 14 -22.81 -29.86 -0.51
N LEU A 15 -22.57 -28.83 -1.31
CA LEU A 15 -22.78 -27.44 -0.96
C LEU A 15 -24.22 -27.02 -1.35
N GLY A 16 -25.08 -26.85 -0.35
CA GLY A 16 -26.36 -26.17 -0.52
C GLY A 16 -26.14 -24.66 -0.51
N VAL A 17 -26.57 -23.97 -1.57
CA VAL A 17 -26.46 -22.51 -1.69
C VAL A 17 -27.86 -21.91 -1.80
N THR A 18 -28.24 -21.06 -0.86
CA THR A 18 -29.57 -20.41 -0.86
C THR A 18 -29.43 -18.89 -0.79
N PRO A 19 -30.00 -18.15 -1.75
CA PRO A 19 -30.01 -16.69 -1.70
C PRO A 19 -31.08 -16.20 -0.72
N GLY A 20 -30.85 -15.01 -0.17
CA GLY A 20 -31.81 -14.30 0.67
C GLY A 20 -31.52 -12.81 0.67
N GLN A 21 -32.20 -12.09 1.57
CA GLN A 21 -31.98 -10.67 1.81
C GLN A 21 -32.04 -10.39 3.31
N THR A 22 -31.35 -9.34 3.76
CA THR A 22 -31.37 -8.88 5.13
C THR A 22 -31.27 -7.36 5.19
N GLN A 23 -31.74 -6.78 6.29
CA GLN A 23 -31.58 -5.36 6.58
C GLN A 23 -30.46 -5.17 7.60
N PHE A 24 -29.54 -4.26 7.32
CA PHE A 24 -28.40 -3.96 8.17
C PHE A 24 -28.29 -2.46 8.45
N ILE A 25 -28.01 -2.07 9.70
CA ILE A 25 -27.84 -0.67 10.08
C ILE A 25 -26.37 -0.32 9.93
N GLU A 26 -26.04 0.54 8.96
CA GLU A 26 -24.65 0.90 8.71
C GLU A 26 -24.13 1.92 9.73
N SER A 27 -22.94 1.65 10.24
CA SER A 27 -22.31 2.49 11.26
C SER A 27 -21.38 3.56 10.66
N SER A 28 -20.93 3.31 9.43
CA SER A 28 -20.06 4.11 8.58
C SER A 28 -20.75 4.51 7.28
N SER A 29 -20.03 5.16 6.36
CA SER A 29 -20.54 5.42 5.00
C SER A 29 -20.95 4.10 4.32
N PRO A 30 -22.21 3.94 3.89
CA PRO A 30 -22.65 2.71 3.24
C PRO A 30 -22.02 2.58 1.84
N PRO A 31 -21.91 1.34 1.30
CA PRO A 31 -21.50 1.13 -0.09
C PRO A 31 -22.41 1.86 -1.07
N GLY A 32 -21.85 2.50 -2.09
CA GLY A 32 -22.61 3.31 -3.06
C GLY A 32 -23.55 2.51 -3.96
N ASP A 33 -23.35 1.20 -4.05
CA ASP A 33 -24.17 0.25 -4.81
C ASP A 33 -25.23 -0.47 -3.94
N ALA A 34 -25.27 -0.19 -2.63
CA ALA A 34 -26.25 -0.75 -1.72
C ALA A 34 -27.55 0.09 -1.68
N THR A 35 -28.69 -0.58 -1.54
CA THR A 35 -30.00 0.10 -1.53
C THR A 35 -30.39 0.47 -0.10
N GLN A 36 -30.58 1.77 0.19
CA GLN A 36 -31.07 2.22 1.48
C GLN A 36 -32.60 2.02 1.55
N VAL A 37 -33.08 1.25 2.52
CA VAL A 37 -34.51 0.92 2.71
C VAL A 37 -35.14 1.59 3.92
N GLY A 38 -34.34 2.23 4.76
CA GLY A 38 -34.85 2.97 5.91
C GLY A 38 -33.76 3.77 6.62
N GLN A 39 -34.14 4.34 7.76
CA GLN A 39 -33.24 5.06 8.65
C GLN A 39 -33.66 4.79 10.10
N THR A 40 -32.69 4.82 11.01
CA THR A 40 -32.91 4.73 12.46
C THR A 40 -32.01 5.70 13.19
N TRP A 41 -32.28 5.98 14.46
CA TRP A 41 -31.35 6.75 15.29
C TRP A 41 -30.28 5.83 15.87
N GLN A 42 -29.05 6.33 16.05
CA GLN A 42 -28.00 5.56 16.72
C GLN A 42 -28.44 5.11 18.13
N TYR A 43 -29.11 6.00 18.85
CA TYR A 43 -29.73 5.70 20.14
C TYR A 43 -31.24 5.88 20.04
N VAL A 44 -31.99 4.79 20.11
CA VAL A 44 -33.46 4.80 20.03
C VAL A 44 -34.09 4.70 21.40
N ASN A 45 -35.22 5.38 21.59
CA ASN A 45 -36.10 5.16 22.74
C ASN A 45 -37.00 3.92 22.51
N VAL A 46 -37.78 3.55 23.52
CA VAL A 46 -38.66 2.36 23.49
C VAL A 46 -39.70 2.42 22.35
N LYS A 47 -40.00 3.61 21.82
CA LYS A 47 -40.92 3.82 20.68
C LYS A 47 -40.20 3.97 19.33
N GLY A 48 -38.89 3.72 19.26
CA GLY A 48 -38.08 3.82 18.04
C GLY A 48 -37.68 5.24 17.62
N GLY A 49 -38.07 6.28 18.38
CA GLY A 49 -37.65 7.66 18.14
C GLY A 49 -36.29 7.99 18.76
N PRO A 50 -35.76 9.22 18.58
CA PRO A 50 -34.45 9.59 19.12
C PRO A 50 -34.47 9.57 20.65
N ASP A 51 -33.47 8.94 21.27
CA ASP A 51 -33.22 9.06 22.71
C ASP A 51 -32.67 10.46 23.01
N ARG A 52 -33.49 11.27 23.69
CA ARG A 52 -33.20 12.69 23.97
C ARG A 52 -32.12 12.90 25.04
N ARG A 53 -31.62 11.84 25.67
CA ARG A 53 -30.48 11.91 26.60
C ARG A 53 -29.15 12.16 25.90
N TYR A 54 -29.07 11.85 24.60
CA TYR A 54 -27.86 12.04 23.79
C TYR A 54 -27.99 13.32 22.95
N LYS A 55 -27.13 14.31 23.22
CA LYS A 55 -27.01 15.51 22.39
C LYS A 55 -26.31 15.13 21.08
N ASN A 56 -26.83 15.57 19.94
CA ASN A 56 -26.35 15.24 18.59
C ASN A 56 -26.42 13.73 18.23
N ASN A 57 -27.51 13.06 18.61
CA ASN A 57 -27.77 11.67 18.23
C ASN A 57 -27.92 11.53 16.69
N PRO A 58 -27.02 10.85 15.97
CA PRO A 58 -27.05 10.81 14.51
C PRO A 58 -28.08 9.80 13.98
N VAL A 59 -28.59 10.08 12.79
CA VAL A 59 -29.42 9.15 12.01
C VAL A 59 -28.50 8.21 11.23
N ARG A 60 -28.79 6.90 11.29
CA ARG A 60 -28.06 5.83 10.61
C ARG A 60 -28.93 5.22 9.50
N PRO A 61 -28.37 4.96 8.31
CA PRO A 61 -29.11 4.33 7.24
C PRO A 61 -29.31 2.82 7.51
N ILE A 62 -30.48 2.32 7.13
CA ILE A 62 -30.79 0.88 7.09
C ILE A 62 -30.64 0.46 5.63
N MET A 63 -29.65 -0.38 5.35
CA MET A 63 -29.32 -0.88 4.02
C MET A 63 -29.91 -2.27 3.79
N LEU A 64 -30.38 -2.52 2.57
CA LEU A 64 -30.79 -3.84 2.12
C LEU A 64 -29.59 -4.55 1.50
N TYR A 65 -29.18 -5.65 2.12
CA TYR A 65 -28.14 -6.52 1.61
C TYR A 65 -28.71 -7.84 1.11
N GLY A 66 -28.09 -8.36 0.06
CA GLY A 66 -28.31 -9.73 -0.36
C GLY A 66 -27.57 -10.68 0.55
N THR A 67 -28.14 -11.83 0.86
CA THR A 67 -27.45 -12.91 1.55
C THR A 67 -27.25 -14.11 0.63
N VAL A 68 -26.11 -14.79 0.78
CA VAL A 68 -25.84 -16.09 0.17
C VAL A 68 -25.49 -17.04 1.31
N ASN A 69 -26.38 -18.00 1.59
CA ASN A 69 -26.18 -18.99 2.64
C ASN A 69 -25.59 -20.27 2.04
N PHE A 70 -24.45 -20.66 2.56
CA PHE A 70 -23.74 -21.89 2.27
C PHE A 70 -24.00 -22.89 3.39
N THR A 71 -24.52 -24.06 3.03
CA THR A 71 -24.79 -25.16 3.95
C THR A 71 -24.19 -26.45 3.44
N SER A 72 -23.79 -27.37 4.31
CA SER A 72 -23.48 -28.75 3.92
C SER A 72 -23.96 -29.74 4.98
N SER A 73 -24.21 -30.98 4.55
CA SER A 73 -24.53 -32.08 5.47
C SER A 73 -23.37 -32.46 6.41
N GLN A 74 -22.15 -31.97 6.15
CA GLN A 74 -20.96 -32.16 6.98
C GLN A 74 -20.81 -31.05 8.05
N GLY A 75 -21.81 -30.17 8.19
CA GLY A 75 -21.84 -29.16 9.25
C GLY A 75 -21.35 -27.77 8.84
N LEU A 76 -21.15 -27.51 7.53
CA LEU A 76 -20.92 -26.13 7.07
C LEU A 76 -22.20 -25.32 7.23
N GLN A 77 -22.12 -24.18 7.91
CA GLN A 77 -23.13 -23.13 7.91
C GLN A 77 -22.43 -21.77 7.84
N TRP A 78 -22.54 -21.11 6.70
CA TRP A 78 -21.87 -19.83 6.46
C TRP A 78 -22.77 -18.89 5.67
N GLN A 79 -22.87 -17.63 6.08
CA GLN A 79 -23.67 -16.62 5.40
C GLN A 79 -22.76 -15.49 4.93
N LEU A 80 -22.82 -15.20 3.64
CA LEU A 80 -22.19 -14.02 3.04
C LEU A 80 -23.25 -12.93 2.84
N GLN A 81 -22.94 -11.68 3.20
CA GLN A 81 -23.77 -10.52 2.90
C GLN A 81 -23.09 -9.68 1.82
N VAL A 82 -23.84 -9.23 0.82
CA VAL A 82 -23.34 -8.45 -0.31
C VAL A 82 -24.20 -7.20 -0.52
N SER A 83 -23.55 -6.10 -0.94
CA SER A 83 -24.15 -4.78 -1.17
C SER A 83 -25.33 -4.84 -2.14
N ARG A 84 -25.20 -5.65 -3.19
CA ARG A 84 -26.22 -5.85 -4.23
C ARG A 84 -27.18 -7.00 -3.91
N ALA A 85 -28.36 -6.66 -3.39
CA ALA A 85 -29.39 -7.61 -3.05
C ALA A 85 -29.99 -8.39 -4.24
N ASP A 86 -29.82 -7.88 -5.46
CA ASP A 86 -30.29 -8.48 -6.71
C ASP A 86 -29.28 -9.47 -7.33
N ALA A 87 -28.01 -9.43 -6.89
CA ALA A 87 -26.96 -10.28 -7.44
C ALA A 87 -26.95 -11.71 -6.83
N THR A 88 -27.49 -11.88 -5.63
CA THR A 88 -27.42 -13.16 -4.89
C THR A 88 -28.09 -14.34 -5.57
N PRO A 89 -29.24 -14.21 -6.29
CA PRO A 89 -29.83 -15.34 -6.99
C PRO A 89 -28.95 -15.85 -8.14
N ALA A 90 -28.29 -14.95 -8.87
CA ALA A 90 -27.39 -15.31 -9.97
C ALA A 90 -26.15 -16.05 -9.46
N VAL A 91 -25.54 -15.54 -8.38
CA VAL A 91 -24.40 -16.19 -7.72
C VAL A 91 -24.78 -17.58 -7.18
N ALA A 92 -25.92 -17.69 -6.48
CA ALA A 92 -26.41 -18.96 -5.98
C ALA A 92 -26.67 -19.96 -7.11
N SER A 93 -27.23 -19.52 -8.24
CA SER A 93 -27.47 -20.36 -9.40
C SER A 93 -26.17 -20.90 -10.01
N VAL A 94 -25.13 -20.07 -10.16
CA VAL A 94 -23.85 -20.50 -10.74
C VAL A 94 -23.15 -21.51 -9.83
N LEU A 95 -23.14 -21.27 -8.52
CA LEU A 95 -22.49 -22.15 -7.56
C LEU A 95 -23.23 -23.48 -7.39
N THR A 96 -24.56 -23.46 -7.49
CA THR A 96 -25.39 -24.68 -7.48
C THR A 96 -25.23 -25.47 -8.78
N ALA A 97 -25.06 -24.79 -9.92
CA ALA A 97 -24.84 -25.42 -11.22
C ALA A 97 -23.37 -25.80 -11.49
N ALA A 98 -22.46 -25.51 -10.55
CA ALA A 98 -21.04 -25.79 -10.72
C ALA A 98 -20.82 -27.30 -10.89
N PRO A 99 -20.16 -27.75 -11.98
CA PRO A 99 -19.97 -29.18 -12.22
C PRO A 99 -19.07 -29.79 -11.16
N SER A 100 -19.41 -31.00 -10.70
CA SER A 100 -18.40 -31.89 -10.11
C SER A 100 -17.30 -32.05 -11.16
N ARG A 101 -16.05 -31.71 -10.85
CA ARG A 101 -14.92 -32.10 -11.73
C ARG A 101 -15.10 -33.58 -12.03
N ARG A 102 -15.34 -33.94 -13.30
CA ARG A 102 -15.28 -35.33 -13.75
C ARG A 102 -13.94 -35.89 -13.27
N GLN A 103 -13.97 -37.05 -12.62
CA GLN A 103 -12.77 -37.79 -12.24
C GLN A 103 -11.79 -37.86 -13.43
N PRO A 104 -10.46 -37.86 -13.18
CA PRO A 104 -9.51 -38.21 -14.22
C PRO A 104 -9.86 -39.60 -14.75
N LEU A 105 -9.88 -39.76 -16.08
CA LEU A 105 -9.92 -41.09 -16.70
C LEU A 105 -8.80 -41.94 -16.09
N ALA A 106 -9.15 -43.12 -15.58
CA ALA A 106 -8.17 -44.08 -15.08
C ALA A 106 -7.13 -44.42 -16.16
N PRO A 107 -5.86 -44.66 -15.78
CA PRO A 107 -4.81 -44.95 -16.75
C PRO A 107 -5.13 -46.26 -17.47
N VAL A 108 -5.23 -46.20 -18.80
CA VAL A 108 -5.41 -47.39 -19.64
C VAL A 108 -4.15 -48.25 -19.49
N THR A 109 -4.28 -49.33 -18.73
CA THR A 109 -3.23 -50.35 -18.63
C THR A 109 -3.43 -51.30 -19.80
N LEU A 110 -2.58 -51.21 -20.82
CA LEU A 110 -2.49 -52.26 -21.84
C LEU A 110 -1.89 -53.51 -21.19
N LYS A 111 -2.68 -54.57 -21.04
CA LYS A 111 -2.17 -55.93 -20.84
C LYS A 111 -2.44 -56.79 -22.07
N PRO A 112 -1.49 -57.66 -22.45
CA PRO A 112 -1.54 -58.41 -23.70
C PRO A 112 -2.50 -59.59 -23.58
N THR A 113 -3.29 -59.83 -24.62
CA THR A 113 -4.06 -61.07 -24.78
C THR A 113 -3.71 -61.69 -26.13
N GLU A 114 -3.03 -62.82 -26.06
CA GLU A 114 -2.87 -63.79 -27.15
C GLU A 114 -4.14 -64.67 -27.31
N PRO A 115 -4.26 -65.42 -28.42
CA PRO A 115 -5.50 -65.51 -29.18
C PRO A 115 -6.36 -66.73 -28.83
N THR A 116 -7.67 -66.65 -29.06
CA THR A 116 -8.42 -67.86 -29.49
C THR A 116 -9.57 -67.50 -30.42
N VAL A 117 -9.50 -68.13 -31.58
CA VAL A 117 -10.42 -68.16 -32.73
C VAL A 117 -11.70 -68.92 -32.37
N LEU A 118 -12.86 -68.51 -32.90
CA LEU A 118 -13.84 -69.41 -33.55
C LEU A 118 -14.77 -68.60 -34.50
N THR A 119 -14.72 -68.98 -35.77
CA THR A 119 -15.48 -68.53 -36.96
C THR A 119 -16.90 -69.16 -37.00
N PRO A 120 -17.76 -68.97 -38.03
CA PRO A 120 -17.99 -67.87 -38.99
C PRO A 120 -19.50 -67.49 -39.13
N LYS A 121 -19.81 -66.36 -39.80
CA LYS A 121 -20.65 -66.30 -41.03
C LYS A 121 -20.92 -64.85 -41.46
N TYR A 122 -20.43 -64.52 -42.66
CA TYR A 122 -20.71 -63.28 -43.37
C TYR A 122 -22.01 -63.35 -44.16
N ARG A 123 -22.71 -62.22 -44.28
CA ARG A 123 -23.49 -61.87 -45.47
C ARG A 123 -23.08 -60.47 -45.93
N LYS A 124 -22.61 -60.39 -47.18
CA LYS A 124 -22.08 -59.20 -47.86
C LYS A 124 -23.20 -58.21 -48.25
N VAL A 125 -22.87 -56.91 -48.24
CA VAL A 125 -23.41 -55.91 -49.16
C VAL A 125 -22.27 -55.00 -49.59
N ASP A 126 -22.04 -54.88 -50.91
CA ASP A 126 -20.93 -54.15 -51.53
C ASP A 126 -21.15 -52.61 -51.56
N PRO A 127 -20.07 -51.79 -51.54
CA PRO A 127 -20.15 -50.33 -51.57
C PRO A 127 -20.17 -49.75 -53.01
N LYS A 128 -20.89 -48.63 -53.20
CA LYS A 128 -20.91 -47.85 -54.46
C LYS A 128 -19.62 -47.01 -54.67
N PRO A 129 -19.20 -46.76 -55.93
CA PRO A 129 -17.90 -46.14 -56.25
C PRO A 129 -17.91 -44.60 -56.30
N LYS A 130 -16.76 -43.99 -55.98
CA LYS A 130 -16.45 -42.55 -56.13
C LYS A 130 -16.12 -42.18 -57.59
N PRO A 131 -16.42 -40.94 -58.05
CA PRO A 131 -15.96 -40.44 -59.35
C PRO A 131 -14.49 -39.96 -59.32
N PRO A 132 -13.79 -39.93 -60.48
CA PRO A 132 -12.33 -39.79 -60.55
C PRO A 132 -11.83 -38.33 -60.60
N PRO A 133 -10.54 -38.09 -60.29
CA PRO A 133 -9.92 -36.77 -60.34
C PRO A 133 -9.43 -36.43 -61.76
N LYS A 134 -9.59 -35.15 -62.16
CA LYS A 134 -8.97 -34.59 -63.37
C LYS A 134 -7.58 -34.04 -63.07
N SER A 135 -6.65 -34.32 -63.97
CA SER A 135 -5.21 -34.06 -63.91
C SER A 135 -4.79 -32.71 -64.49
N ARG A 136 -3.73 -32.10 -63.96
CA ARG A 136 -2.67 -31.36 -64.69
C ARG A 136 -1.49 -31.00 -63.76
N PRO A 137 -0.29 -30.65 -64.28
CA PRO A 137 0.89 -31.49 -64.21
C PRO A 137 1.98 -31.01 -63.24
N LYS A 138 2.92 -31.92 -62.95
CA LYS A 138 4.12 -31.73 -62.12
C LYS A 138 5.03 -30.63 -62.68
N ALA A 139 5.42 -29.69 -61.83
CA ALA A 139 6.63 -28.89 -61.97
C ALA A 139 7.52 -29.09 -60.73
N THR A 140 8.81 -29.23 -61.01
CA THR A 140 9.95 -29.53 -60.16
C THR A 140 10.04 -28.66 -58.90
N VAL A 141 10.14 -29.30 -57.73
CA VAL A 141 10.50 -28.63 -56.48
C VAL A 141 12.02 -28.45 -56.48
N ALA A 142 12.50 -27.28 -56.89
CA ALA A 142 13.80 -26.79 -56.49
C ALA A 142 13.71 -26.37 -55.02
N ALA A 143 14.66 -26.82 -54.21
CA ALA A 143 14.83 -26.38 -52.83
C ALA A 143 14.99 -24.84 -52.79
N ARG A 144 13.95 -24.12 -52.36
CA ARG A 144 14.11 -22.74 -51.91
C ARG A 144 14.63 -22.81 -50.48
N THR A 145 15.93 -22.62 -50.36
CA THR A 145 16.56 -22.12 -49.15
C THR A 145 15.80 -20.89 -48.67
N SER A 146 15.22 -20.99 -47.49
CA SER A 146 14.76 -19.83 -46.71
C SER A 146 15.96 -18.90 -46.56
N PRO A 147 15.85 -17.58 -46.83
CA PRO A 147 16.96 -16.68 -46.56
C PRO A 147 17.16 -16.66 -45.04
N THR A 148 18.35 -17.06 -44.62
CA THR A 148 18.88 -16.86 -43.27
C THR A 148 18.78 -15.38 -42.94
N ARG A 149 17.82 -15.02 -42.10
CA ARG A 149 17.71 -13.68 -41.50
C ARG A 149 18.95 -13.52 -40.63
N GLY A 150 19.81 -12.54 -40.95
CA GLY A 150 20.97 -12.18 -40.14
C GLY A 150 20.58 -11.76 -38.72
N PRO A 151 21.57 -11.51 -37.83
CA PRO A 151 21.30 -11.11 -36.45
C PRO A 151 20.43 -9.84 -36.44
N ARG A 152 19.38 -9.80 -35.61
CA ARG A 152 18.58 -8.58 -35.41
C ARG A 152 19.47 -7.57 -34.67
N GLU A 153 19.77 -6.44 -35.30
CA GLU A 153 20.57 -5.36 -34.69
C GLU A 153 19.80 -4.56 -33.62
N ASP A 154 18.50 -4.83 -33.41
CA ASP A 154 17.58 -4.01 -32.63
C ASP A 154 17.09 -4.68 -31.32
N THR A 155 17.90 -5.48 -30.62
CA THR A 155 17.46 -6.13 -29.35
C THR A 155 18.38 -5.80 -28.17
N ILE A 156 17.81 -5.77 -26.96
CA ILE A 156 18.57 -5.61 -25.72
C ILE A 156 19.26 -6.93 -25.40
N THR A 157 20.58 -6.91 -25.25
CA THR A 157 21.37 -8.10 -24.92
C THR A 157 21.00 -8.57 -23.51
N ARG A 158 20.52 -9.82 -23.38
CA ARG A 158 20.14 -10.39 -22.08
C ARG A 158 21.38 -10.77 -21.26
N ALA A 159 21.42 -10.30 -20.02
CA ALA A 159 22.34 -10.78 -18.99
C ALA A 159 21.57 -11.43 -17.85
N ASN A 160 22.22 -12.37 -17.17
CA ASN A 160 21.72 -12.98 -15.95
C ASN A 160 22.58 -12.56 -14.76
N LEU A 161 21.93 -12.44 -13.61
CA LEU A 161 22.59 -12.29 -12.32
C LEU A 161 22.91 -13.69 -11.77
N THR A 162 24.19 -13.92 -11.45
CA THR A 162 24.73 -15.25 -11.13
C THR A 162 25.69 -15.18 -9.94
N ARG A 163 25.72 -16.22 -9.11
CA ARG A 163 26.69 -16.43 -8.03
C ARG A 163 27.94 -17.15 -8.51
N ASN A 164 27.91 -17.74 -9.71
CA ASN A 164 29.12 -18.21 -10.39
C ASN A 164 30.01 -17.02 -10.76
N VAL A 165 31.31 -17.17 -10.52
CA VAL A 165 32.30 -16.14 -10.82
C VAL A 165 32.42 -15.95 -12.33
N THR A 166 32.29 -14.71 -12.79
CA THR A 166 32.52 -14.30 -14.18
C THR A 166 33.53 -13.15 -14.23
N ALA A 167 33.90 -12.70 -15.43
CA ALA A 167 34.71 -11.50 -15.61
C ALA A 167 33.98 -10.18 -15.24
N HIS A 168 32.71 -10.25 -14.83
CA HIS A 168 31.83 -9.10 -14.65
C HIS A 168 31.21 -9.07 -13.25
N PRO A 169 31.97 -8.74 -12.20
CA PRO A 169 31.42 -8.59 -10.86
C PRO A 169 30.36 -7.49 -10.81
N ALA A 170 29.21 -7.76 -10.20
CA ALA A 170 28.10 -6.81 -10.13
C ALA A 170 28.45 -5.57 -9.31
N ALA A 171 29.33 -5.70 -8.32
CA ALA A 171 29.77 -4.63 -7.42
C ALA A 171 30.42 -3.43 -8.14
N GLY A 172 30.98 -3.63 -9.35
CA GLY A 172 31.58 -2.56 -10.15
C GLY A 172 30.65 -1.94 -11.18
N MET A 173 29.37 -2.35 -11.22
CA MET A 173 28.44 -1.94 -12.26
C MET A 173 27.61 -0.71 -11.84
N THR A 174 27.20 0.06 -12.84
CA THR A 174 26.13 1.04 -12.73
C THR A 174 24.88 0.46 -13.37
N PHE A 175 23.74 0.65 -12.72
CA PHE A 175 22.45 0.13 -13.12
C PHE A 175 21.51 1.28 -13.48
N THR A 176 20.58 1.02 -14.40
CA THR A 176 19.41 1.88 -14.65
C THR A 176 18.16 1.03 -14.52
N ALA A 177 17.38 1.23 -13.47
CA ALA A 177 16.04 0.67 -13.37
C ALA A 177 15.08 1.44 -14.26
N ILE A 178 14.22 0.74 -14.98
CA ILE A 178 13.16 1.29 -15.83
C ILE A 178 11.82 0.64 -15.49
N ASP A 179 10.78 1.44 -15.58
CA ASP A 179 9.39 1.00 -15.75
C ASP A 179 8.69 1.97 -16.71
N ILE A 180 7.64 1.51 -17.40
CA ILE A 180 6.85 2.29 -18.35
C ILE A 180 5.36 2.02 -18.18
N GLU A 181 4.56 3.07 -18.34
CA GLU A 181 3.10 2.92 -18.47
C GLU A 181 2.70 3.11 -19.93
N THR A 182 1.65 2.42 -20.37
CA THR A 182 1.29 2.30 -21.79
C THR A 182 -0.22 2.37 -22.00
N THR A 183 -0.65 2.68 -23.23
CA THR A 183 -2.08 2.74 -23.60
C THR A 183 -2.78 1.37 -23.62
N GLY A 184 -2.03 0.27 -23.53
CA GLY A 184 -2.47 -1.11 -23.66
C GLY A 184 -1.26 -2.05 -23.69
N LEU A 185 -1.45 -3.33 -23.98
CA LEU A 185 -0.40 -4.36 -23.83
C LEU A 185 0.31 -4.77 -25.14
N ASP A 186 -0.13 -4.26 -26.30
CA ASP A 186 0.42 -4.63 -27.61
C ASP A 186 1.42 -3.57 -28.11
N PRO A 187 2.73 -3.82 -28.09
CA PRO A 187 3.75 -2.84 -28.49
C PRO A 187 3.66 -2.39 -29.96
N GLU A 188 3.02 -3.16 -30.85
CA GLU A 188 2.79 -2.75 -32.24
C GLU A 188 1.72 -1.66 -32.34
N ARG A 189 0.66 -1.78 -31.52
CA ARG A 189 -0.55 -0.94 -31.59
C ARG A 189 -0.56 0.17 -30.55
N ASP A 190 -0.14 -0.14 -29.34
CA ASP A 190 -0.16 0.71 -28.16
C ASP A 190 1.08 1.60 -28.08
N ARG A 191 1.01 2.58 -27.18
CA ARG A 191 2.01 3.63 -27.04
C ARG A 191 2.41 3.80 -25.58
N ILE A 192 3.65 4.23 -25.38
CA ILE A 192 4.17 4.61 -24.06
C ILE A 192 3.54 5.94 -23.66
N VAL A 193 3.01 6.03 -22.43
CA VAL A 193 2.41 7.25 -21.86
C VAL A 193 3.19 7.79 -20.66
N GLU A 194 4.02 6.98 -20.01
CA GLU A 194 4.92 7.40 -18.93
C GLU A 194 6.22 6.58 -18.98
N ILE A 195 7.36 7.22 -18.69
CA ILE A 195 8.65 6.55 -18.52
C ILE A 195 9.26 6.99 -17.19
N GLY A 196 9.74 6.04 -16.38
CA GLY A 196 10.48 6.28 -15.15
C GLY A 196 11.82 5.56 -15.16
N LEU A 197 12.90 6.25 -14.77
CA LEU A 197 14.26 5.75 -14.74
C LEU A 197 14.96 6.14 -13.44
N VAL A 198 15.68 5.19 -12.85
CA VAL A 198 16.53 5.40 -11.67
C VAL A 198 17.91 4.85 -11.94
N LYS A 199 18.93 5.71 -11.93
CA LYS A 199 20.33 5.32 -12.14
C LYS A 199 21.07 5.26 -10.82
N PHE A 200 21.76 4.16 -10.57
CA PHE A 200 22.44 3.93 -9.30
C PHE A 200 23.66 3.02 -9.43
N THR A 201 24.62 3.16 -8.51
CA THR A 201 25.76 2.26 -8.37
C THR A 201 25.40 1.03 -7.52
N ALA A 202 26.16 -0.05 -7.66
CA ALA A 202 25.90 -1.31 -6.95
C ALA A 202 25.85 -1.23 -5.40
N ASP A 203 26.47 -0.22 -4.80
CA ASP A 203 26.41 0.06 -3.36
C ASP A 203 25.08 0.68 -2.91
N GLY A 204 24.26 1.13 -3.86
CA GLY A 204 22.96 1.76 -3.67
C GLY A 204 22.96 3.28 -3.84
N THR A 205 24.09 3.91 -4.16
CA THR A 205 24.12 5.37 -4.35
C THR A 205 23.34 5.76 -5.61
N ILE A 206 22.26 6.51 -5.44
CA ILE A 206 21.49 7.07 -6.55
C ILE A 206 22.32 8.16 -7.24
N ILE A 207 22.61 7.93 -8.51
CA ILE A 207 23.32 8.87 -9.38
C ILE A 207 22.34 9.92 -9.89
N ASP A 208 21.21 9.49 -10.45
CA ASP A 208 20.23 10.39 -11.08
C ASP A 208 18.86 9.70 -11.24
N GLU A 209 17.82 10.49 -11.47
CA GLU A 209 16.48 10.00 -11.83
C GLU A 209 15.94 10.77 -13.03
N PHE A 210 15.12 10.10 -13.84
CA PHE A 210 14.42 10.71 -14.96
C PHE A 210 12.99 10.18 -15.00
N ALA A 211 12.00 11.05 -15.11
CA ALA A 211 10.62 10.64 -15.29
C ALA A 211 9.85 11.69 -16.09
N THR A 212 8.98 11.23 -17.00
CA THR A 212 8.04 12.10 -17.71
C THR A 212 6.89 11.30 -18.30
N LEU A 213 5.72 11.93 -18.36
CA LEU A 213 4.64 11.57 -19.26
C LEU A 213 5.05 11.76 -20.72
N VAL A 214 4.34 11.10 -21.62
CA VAL A 214 4.53 11.14 -23.08
C VAL A 214 3.17 11.38 -23.74
N ASN A 215 3.10 12.30 -24.70
CA ASN A 215 1.85 12.69 -25.36
C ASN A 215 1.34 11.60 -26.34
N HIS A 216 0.63 10.61 -25.79
CA HIS A 216 -0.06 9.56 -26.51
C HIS A 216 -1.44 9.27 -25.90
N PRO A 217 -2.46 10.10 -26.17
CA PRO A 217 -3.80 9.87 -25.66
C PRO A 217 -4.43 8.60 -26.24
N GLY A 218 -5.45 8.07 -25.55
CA GLY A 218 -6.21 6.91 -26.00
C GLY A 218 -5.89 5.60 -25.29
N SER A 219 -5.50 5.65 -24.02
CA SER A 219 -5.42 4.43 -23.18
C SER A 219 -6.75 3.66 -23.16
N CYS A 220 -6.68 2.33 -23.23
CA CYS A 220 -7.84 1.50 -22.97
C CYS A 220 -8.31 1.65 -21.52
N ALA A 221 -9.56 1.24 -21.24
CA ALA A 221 -10.15 1.41 -19.92
C ALA A 221 -9.35 0.66 -18.84
N GLU A 222 -8.87 -0.55 -19.16
CA GLU A 222 -8.08 -1.38 -18.25
C GLU A 222 -6.72 -0.74 -17.94
N ALA A 223 -6.03 -0.17 -18.93
CA ALA A 223 -4.77 0.52 -18.71
C ALA A 223 -4.97 1.76 -17.83
N ARG A 224 -5.99 2.56 -18.13
CA ARG A 224 -6.32 3.77 -17.37
C ARG A 224 -6.72 3.46 -15.92
N GLU A 225 -7.43 2.36 -15.66
CA GLU A 225 -7.75 1.91 -14.30
C GLU A 225 -6.49 1.49 -13.51
N ILE A 226 -5.46 0.99 -14.19
CA ILE A 226 -4.20 0.59 -13.57
C ILE A 226 -3.32 1.79 -13.28
N HIS A 227 -2.98 2.57 -14.32
CA HIS A 227 -1.97 3.62 -14.21
C HIS A 227 -2.56 4.98 -13.87
N CYS A 228 -3.89 5.19 -13.89
CA CYS A 228 -4.57 6.43 -13.51
C CYS A 228 -4.04 7.68 -14.24
N ILE A 229 -3.81 7.59 -15.56
CA ILE A 229 -3.38 8.72 -16.41
C ILE A 229 -4.49 8.96 -17.42
N ASP A 230 -5.10 10.15 -17.38
CA ASP A 230 -6.13 10.55 -18.32
C ASP A 230 -5.54 11.25 -19.54
N ASP A 231 -6.27 11.25 -20.65
CA ASP A 231 -5.83 11.90 -21.89
C ASP A 231 -5.56 13.41 -21.68
N ALA A 232 -6.26 14.03 -20.73
CA ALA A 232 -6.06 15.43 -20.36
C ALA A 232 -4.69 15.70 -19.71
N ASP A 233 -4.09 14.72 -19.05
CA ASP A 233 -2.76 14.85 -18.44
C ASP A 233 -1.63 14.81 -19.47
N LEU A 234 -1.91 14.22 -20.63
CA LEU A 234 -0.95 14.02 -21.71
C LEU A 234 -0.87 15.22 -22.67
N GLY A 235 -1.83 16.15 -22.61
CA GLY A 235 -1.98 17.24 -23.57
C GLY A 235 -0.73 18.11 -23.74
N ASP A 236 -0.06 18.45 -22.62
CA ASP A 236 1.16 19.25 -22.61
C ASP A 236 2.44 18.39 -22.41
N ALA A 237 2.35 17.05 -22.46
CA ALA A 237 3.51 16.19 -22.31
C ALA A 237 4.42 16.24 -23.56
N PRO A 238 5.73 15.96 -23.42
CA PRO A 238 6.62 15.86 -24.58
C PRO A 238 6.24 14.69 -25.50
N SER A 239 6.60 14.79 -26.78
CA SER A 239 6.44 13.68 -27.72
C SER A 239 7.51 12.60 -27.48
N ILE A 240 7.25 11.38 -27.96
CA ILE A 240 8.20 10.28 -27.80
C ILE A 240 9.55 10.55 -28.49
N GLU A 241 9.55 11.31 -29.59
CA GLU A 241 10.74 11.75 -30.31
C GLU A 241 11.61 12.70 -29.48
N GLN A 242 11.00 13.47 -28.58
CA GLN A 242 11.72 14.33 -27.64
C GLN A 242 12.26 13.52 -26.44
N VAL A 243 11.52 12.52 -25.98
CA VAL A 243 11.84 11.74 -24.77
C VAL A 243 12.92 10.69 -25.02
N LEU A 244 12.83 9.90 -26.10
CA LEU A 244 13.73 8.77 -26.33
C LEU A 244 15.23 9.13 -26.40
N PRO A 245 15.67 10.23 -27.05
CA PRO A 245 17.09 10.57 -27.11
C PRO A 245 17.71 10.75 -25.72
N GLU A 246 17.01 11.44 -24.83
CA GLU A 246 17.44 11.64 -23.44
C GLU A 246 17.37 10.34 -22.64
N ALA A 247 16.27 9.59 -22.72
CA ALA A 247 16.12 8.31 -22.03
C ALA A 247 17.21 7.30 -22.43
N PHE A 248 17.54 7.20 -23.73
CA PHE A 248 18.60 6.33 -24.23
C PHE A 248 20.00 6.77 -23.84
N ALA A 249 20.25 8.09 -23.79
CA ALA A 249 21.50 8.61 -23.24
C ALA A 249 21.60 8.33 -21.72
N PHE A 250 20.47 8.39 -21.01
CA PHE A 250 20.40 8.06 -19.59
C PHE A 250 20.73 6.58 -19.34
N MET A 251 20.20 5.65 -20.13
CA MET A 251 20.48 4.21 -19.99
C MET A 251 21.89 3.79 -20.45
N GLY A 252 22.53 4.59 -21.32
CA GLY A 252 23.79 4.26 -21.95
C GLY A 252 24.91 3.91 -20.96
N GLY A 253 25.63 2.81 -21.23
CA GLY A 253 26.77 2.36 -20.41
C GLY A 253 26.39 1.75 -19.06
N THR A 254 25.10 1.56 -18.81
CA THR A 254 24.58 0.92 -17.59
C THR A 254 23.94 -0.42 -17.90
N VAL A 255 23.71 -1.22 -16.86
CA VAL A 255 22.89 -2.43 -16.94
C VAL A 255 21.42 -2.01 -16.75
N LEU A 256 20.59 -2.20 -17.79
CA LEU A 256 19.17 -1.91 -17.72
C LEU A 256 18.46 -2.96 -16.86
N LEU A 257 17.61 -2.52 -15.93
CA LEU A 257 16.86 -3.39 -15.03
C LEU A 257 15.37 -3.12 -15.20
N ALA A 258 14.58 -4.18 -15.33
CA ALA A 258 13.12 -4.07 -15.27
C ALA A 258 12.52 -5.33 -14.66
N HIS A 259 11.28 -5.23 -14.18
CA HIS A 259 10.57 -6.37 -13.59
C HIS A 259 9.60 -6.98 -14.62
N LYS A 260 10.13 -7.96 -15.39
CA LYS A 260 9.56 -8.50 -16.65
C LYS A 260 9.98 -7.73 -17.91
N LEU A 261 11.30 -7.58 -18.04
CA LEU A 261 12.01 -6.82 -19.08
C LEU A 261 11.54 -7.00 -20.54
N ASP A 262 10.95 -8.15 -20.89
CA ASP A 262 10.37 -8.35 -22.23
C ASP A 262 9.32 -7.27 -22.56
N PHE A 263 8.56 -6.81 -21.57
CA PHE A 263 7.56 -5.77 -21.76
C PHE A 263 8.20 -4.43 -22.14
N GLU A 264 9.11 -3.93 -21.30
CA GLU A 264 9.78 -2.64 -21.53
C GLU A 264 10.59 -2.68 -22.83
N GLU A 265 11.33 -3.76 -23.09
CA GLU A 265 12.12 -3.92 -24.31
C GLU A 265 11.25 -3.81 -25.57
N ASN A 266 10.15 -4.56 -25.65
CA ASN A 266 9.34 -4.59 -26.86
C ASN A 266 8.72 -3.22 -27.15
N PHE A 267 8.28 -2.49 -26.12
CA PHE A 267 7.77 -1.13 -26.27
C PHE A 267 8.87 -0.13 -26.67
N LEU A 268 10.08 -0.22 -26.08
CA LEU A 268 11.20 0.66 -26.45
C LEU A 268 11.65 0.42 -27.89
N ILE A 269 11.75 -0.84 -28.34
CA ILE A 269 12.08 -1.18 -29.74
C ILE A 269 11.02 -0.60 -30.68
N ALA A 270 9.75 -0.84 -30.41
CA ALA A 270 8.66 -0.38 -31.27
C ALA A 270 8.58 1.15 -31.31
N ALA A 271 8.80 1.83 -30.16
CA ALA A 271 8.85 3.29 -30.09
C ALA A 271 10.06 3.86 -30.86
N ALA A 272 11.24 3.27 -30.69
CA ALA A 272 12.47 3.64 -31.40
C ALA A 272 12.30 3.52 -32.92
N GLN A 273 11.73 2.40 -33.39
CA GLN A 273 11.47 2.15 -34.81
C GLN A 273 10.46 3.16 -35.39
N ARG A 274 9.35 3.42 -34.69
CA ARG A 274 8.36 4.42 -35.11
C ARG A 274 8.95 5.83 -35.18
N ALA A 275 9.72 6.21 -34.17
CA ALA A 275 10.38 7.52 -34.08
C ALA A 275 11.61 7.64 -35.00
N ARG A 276 12.07 6.54 -35.61
CA ARG A 276 13.32 6.44 -36.38
C ARG A 276 14.55 6.87 -35.56
N ILE A 277 14.55 6.54 -34.27
CA ILE A 277 15.65 6.79 -33.34
C ILE A 277 16.39 5.46 -33.14
N PRO A 278 17.72 5.40 -33.36
CA PRO A 278 18.48 4.17 -33.17
C PRO A 278 18.45 3.72 -31.70
N LEU A 279 18.10 2.46 -31.48
CA LEU A 279 18.21 1.83 -30.16
C LEU A 279 19.70 1.72 -29.79
N PRO A 280 20.13 2.18 -28.60
CA PRO A 280 21.49 1.95 -28.14
C PRO A 280 21.72 0.45 -27.88
N GLN A 281 22.97 0.02 -27.97
CA GLN A 281 23.37 -1.32 -27.52
C GLN A 281 23.27 -1.36 -25.98
N LEU A 282 22.24 -2.03 -25.48
CA LEU A 282 21.95 -2.17 -24.05
C LEU A 282 22.15 -3.61 -23.61
N VAL A 283 22.57 -3.76 -22.36
CA VAL A 283 22.55 -5.04 -21.64
C VAL A 283 21.49 -4.96 -20.55
N GLY A 284 20.59 -5.93 -20.51
CA GLY A 284 19.43 -5.91 -19.62
C GLY A 284 19.29 -7.15 -18.75
N ILE A 285 18.84 -6.96 -17.50
CA ILE A 285 18.51 -8.03 -16.54
C ILE A 285 17.04 -7.88 -16.14
N CYS A 286 16.30 -8.99 -16.21
CA CYS A 286 14.95 -9.08 -15.67
C CYS A 286 15.01 -9.43 -14.17
N THR A 287 14.59 -8.52 -13.29
CA THR A 287 14.65 -8.77 -11.84
C THR A 287 13.69 -9.87 -11.41
N TRP A 288 12.56 -10.04 -12.10
CA TRP A 288 11.64 -11.15 -11.87
C TRP A 288 12.32 -12.52 -12.11
N GLN A 289 13.00 -12.68 -13.25
CA GLN A 289 13.75 -13.90 -13.56
C GLN A 289 14.94 -14.08 -12.61
N ALA A 290 15.67 -13.01 -12.31
CA ALA A 290 16.78 -13.05 -11.36
C ALA A 290 16.30 -13.55 -9.98
N SER A 291 15.22 -12.99 -9.44
CA SER A 291 14.66 -13.43 -8.16
C SER A 291 14.24 -14.90 -8.17
N ARG A 292 13.59 -15.39 -9.24
CA ARG A 292 13.17 -16.80 -9.35
C ARG A 292 14.35 -17.78 -9.40
N ARG A 293 15.46 -17.40 -10.04
CA ARG A 293 16.67 -18.21 -10.14
C ARG A 293 17.46 -18.24 -8.84
N GLN A 294 17.47 -17.12 -8.11
CA GLN A 294 18.26 -16.93 -6.90
C GLN A 294 17.54 -17.38 -5.63
N LEU A 295 16.22 -17.27 -5.59
CA LEU A 295 15.42 -17.42 -4.38
C LEU A 295 14.35 -18.50 -4.50
N ASP A 296 14.00 -19.07 -3.36
CA ASP A 296 12.89 -20.00 -3.18
C ASP A 296 11.73 -19.31 -2.48
N GLY A 297 10.54 -19.35 -3.08
CA GLY A 297 9.37 -18.65 -2.57
C GLY A 297 8.14 -18.77 -3.46
N ARG A 298 7.01 -18.26 -2.96
CA ARG A 298 5.69 -18.40 -3.59
C ARG A 298 5.31 -17.22 -4.48
N ALA A 299 5.86 -16.04 -4.22
CA ALA A 299 5.50 -14.82 -4.93
C ALA A 299 6.74 -14.04 -5.32
N PHE A 300 6.82 -13.69 -6.61
CA PHE A 300 7.92 -12.93 -7.18
C PHE A 300 7.45 -11.64 -7.85
N SER A 301 6.18 -11.25 -7.69
CA SER A 301 5.71 -9.96 -8.22
C SER A 301 6.53 -8.80 -7.66
N LEU A 302 6.57 -7.68 -8.38
CA LEU A 302 7.33 -6.51 -7.94
C LEU A 302 6.93 -6.08 -6.52
N VAL A 303 5.63 -6.10 -6.22
CA VAL A 303 5.11 -5.80 -4.87
C VAL A 303 5.66 -6.78 -3.81
N ALA A 304 5.67 -8.09 -4.09
CA ALA A 304 6.18 -9.08 -3.14
C ALA A 304 7.69 -8.95 -2.94
N MET A 305 8.44 -8.72 -4.02
CA MET A 305 9.88 -8.52 -3.96
C MET A 305 10.25 -7.20 -3.28
N TYR A 306 9.50 -6.12 -3.53
CA TYR A 306 9.67 -4.84 -2.84
C TYR A 306 9.42 -4.96 -1.34
N LYS A 307 8.34 -5.68 -0.96
CA LYS A 307 8.05 -5.99 0.44
C LYS A 307 9.15 -6.79 1.10
N THR A 308 9.73 -7.74 0.37
CA THR A 308 10.88 -8.52 0.83
C THR A 308 12.11 -7.64 1.02
N ALA A 309 12.38 -6.74 0.08
CA ALA A 309 13.54 -5.87 0.07
C ALA A 309 13.52 -4.81 1.19
N THR A 310 12.36 -4.18 1.39
CA THR A 310 12.24 -2.98 2.25
C THR A 310 11.49 -3.23 3.55
N GLY A 311 10.75 -4.34 3.66
CA GLY A 311 9.79 -4.58 4.74
C GLY A 311 8.51 -3.75 4.64
N ARG A 312 8.31 -2.96 3.56
CA ARG A 312 7.16 -2.05 3.37
C ARG A 312 6.33 -2.44 2.14
N TRP A 313 5.07 -2.02 2.08
CA TRP A 313 4.26 -2.16 0.88
C TRP A 313 4.54 -0.99 -0.07
N ASN A 314 4.47 -1.22 -1.39
CA ASN A 314 4.70 -0.15 -2.38
C ASN A 314 3.42 0.67 -2.54
N ASP A 315 3.41 1.87 -1.98
CA ASP A 315 2.29 2.81 -2.04
C ASP A 315 2.23 3.58 -3.39
N GLN A 316 3.27 3.48 -4.24
CA GLN A 316 3.39 4.12 -5.56
C GLN A 316 3.31 3.11 -6.71
N LYS A 317 2.62 2.00 -6.50
CA LYS A 317 2.41 0.96 -7.52
C LYS A 317 1.69 1.55 -8.73
N HIS A 318 2.09 1.15 -9.94
CA HIS A 318 1.51 1.63 -11.21
C HIS A 318 1.79 3.12 -11.48
N THR A 319 2.97 3.54 -11.02
CA THR A 319 3.61 4.77 -11.46
C THR A 319 4.97 4.39 -12.01
N ALA A 320 5.34 4.89 -13.20
CA ALA A 320 6.58 4.43 -13.83
C ALA A 320 7.81 4.75 -12.95
N LEU A 321 7.86 5.91 -12.31
CA LEU A 321 8.97 6.25 -11.42
C LEU A 321 8.94 5.45 -10.10
N GLY A 322 7.76 5.22 -9.53
CA GLY A 322 7.61 4.46 -8.30
C GLY A 322 8.00 2.98 -8.48
N ASP A 323 7.58 2.37 -9.59
CA ASP A 323 7.93 0.99 -9.90
C ASP A 323 9.41 0.85 -10.33
N ALA A 324 9.99 1.84 -11.03
CA ALA A 324 11.45 1.88 -11.26
C ALA A 324 12.25 1.98 -9.95
N ARG A 325 11.81 2.79 -8.98
CA ARG A 325 12.39 2.83 -7.63
C ARG A 325 12.22 1.49 -6.90
N ALA A 326 11.09 0.81 -7.08
CA ALA A 326 10.90 -0.52 -6.50
C ALA A 326 11.87 -1.55 -7.11
N VAL A 327 12.12 -1.51 -8.43
CA VAL A 327 13.12 -2.34 -9.10
C VAL A 327 14.52 -2.07 -8.57
N TYR A 328 14.86 -0.79 -8.33
CA TYR A 328 16.11 -0.39 -7.66
C TYR A 328 16.25 -1.05 -6.29
N GLU A 329 15.24 -0.94 -5.42
CA GLU A 329 15.28 -1.54 -4.07
C GLU A 329 15.43 -3.07 -4.12
N VAL A 330 14.72 -3.73 -5.03
CA VAL A 330 14.83 -5.19 -5.22
C VAL A 330 16.24 -5.58 -5.64
N MET A 331 16.83 -4.89 -6.62
CA MET A 331 18.19 -5.18 -7.06
C MET A 331 19.21 -4.91 -5.96
N LEU A 332 19.09 -3.79 -5.26
CA LEU A 332 19.98 -3.44 -4.16
C LEU A 332 19.93 -4.48 -3.03
N TRP A 333 18.74 -4.96 -2.70
CA TRP A 333 18.55 -6.02 -1.73
C TRP A 333 19.19 -7.34 -2.20
N LEU A 334 19.03 -7.73 -3.47
CA LEU A 334 19.69 -8.92 -4.03
C LEU A 334 21.21 -8.81 -3.91
N LEU A 335 21.78 -7.66 -4.28
CA LEU A 335 23.23 -7.41 -4.20
C LEU A 335 23.76 -7.45 -2.76
N LYS A 336 23.04 -6.85 -1.81
CA LYS A 336 23.46 -6.75 -0.40
C LYS A 336 23.28 -8.03 0.39
N THR A 337 22.26 -8.83 0.08
CA THR A 337 21.88 -9.99 0.90
C THR A 337 22.26 -11.34 0.31
N SER A 338 22.78 -11.37 -0.92
CA SER A 338 23.24 -12.61 -1.55
C SER A 338 24.29 -13.32 -0.69
N PRO A 339 24.19 -14.65 -0.50
CA PRO A 339 25.16 -15.41 0.29
C PRO A 339 26.55 -15.49 -0.37
N LYS A 340 26.65 -15.14 -1.66
CA LYS A 340 27.90 -15.03 -2.41
C LYS A 340 27.88 -13.78 -3.30
N PRO A 341 29.03 -13.15 -3.57
CA PRO A 341 29.10 -12.01 -4.49
C PRO A 341 28.48 -12.33 -5.85
N LEU A 342 27.57 -11.46 -6.30
CA LEU A 342 26.89 -11.62 -7.58
C LEU A 342 27.73 -11.07 -8.74
N HIS A 343 27.61 -11.72 -9.88
CA HIS A 343 28.26 -11.42 -11.14
C HIS A 343 27.22 -11.37 -12.26
N LEU A 344 27.59 -10.76 -13.37
CA LEU A 344 26.79 -10.73 -14.59
C LEU A 344 27.36 -11.74 -15.60
N THR A 345 26.49 -12.39 -16.37
CA THR A 345 26.94 -13.23 -17.50
C THR A 345 27.53 -12.40 -18.65
N THR A 346 27.15 -11.13 -18.74
CA THR A 346 27.64 -10.18 -19.75
C THR A 346 27.54 -8.77 -19.18
N ALA A 347 28.52 -7.91 -19.48
CA ALA A 347 28.52 -6.51 -19.06
C ALA A 347 28.25 -5.57 -20.24
N PRO A 348 27.65 -4.39 -20.01
CA PRO A 348 27.53 -3.36 -21.03
C PRO A 348 28.91 -2.87 -21.47
N ALA A 349 29.04 -2.53 -22.75
CA ALA A 349 30.22 -1.81 -23.22
C ALA A 349 30.23 -0.39 -22.60
N PRO A 350 31.41 0.18 -22.31
CA PRO A 350 31.51 1.59 -21.93
C PRO A 350 30.84 2.47 -22.99
N ALA A 351 29.91 3.31 -22.58
CA ALA A 351 29.28 4.27 -23.47
C ALA A 351 29.93 5.64 -23.32
N ALA A 352 30.24 6.28 -24.45
CA ALA A 352 30.61 7.69 -24.45
C ALA A 352 29.37 8.54 -24.09
N PRO A 353 29.54 9.67 -23.36
CA PRO A 353 28.46 10.61 -23.13
C PRO A 353 27.87 11.07 -24.46
N LYS A 354 26.56 10.89 -24.64
CA LYS A 354 25.85 11.42 -25.80
C LYS A 354 25.27 12.78 -25.47
N THR A 355 25.38 13.71 -26.40
CA THR A 355 24.67 14.99 -26.32
C THR A 355 23.23 14.78 -26.79
N PHE A 356 22.28 15.36 -26.07
CA PHE A 356 20.86 15.35 -26.40
C PHE A 356 20.26 16.70 -25.98
N ALA A 357 19.15 17.08 -26.60
CA ALA A 357 18.33 18.18 -26.10
C ALA A 357 17.51 17.66 -24.92
N PRO A 358 17.61 18.24 -23.72
CA PRO A 358 16.79 17.83 -22.58
C PRO A 358 15.30 18.02 -22.90
N CYS A 359 14.49 17.00 -22.72
CA CYS A 359 13.04 17.09 -22.89
C CYS A 359 12.39 17.82 -21.69
N PRO A 360 11.24 18.50 -21.92
CA PRO A 360 10.43 19.05 -20.85
C PRO A 360 9.92 17.92 -19.93
N ILE A 361 10.08 18.09 -18.61
CA ILE A 361 9.53 17.14 -17.64
C ILE A 361 8.02 17.36 -17.51
N SER A 362 7.23 16.32 -17.76
CA SER A 362 5.79 16.34 -17.50
C SER A 362 5.43 15.31 -16.44
N CYS A 363 5.24 15.72 -15.20
CA CYS A 363 4.88 14.79 -14.13
C CYS A 363 3.38 14.48 -14.15
N ARG A 364 3.06 13.22 -13.82
CA ARG A 364 1.70 12.74 -13.65
C ARG A 364 0.95 13.47 -12.52
N PRO A 365 -0.39 13.45 -12.52
CA PRO A 365 -1.16 13.82 -11.33
C PRO A 365 -0.89 12.85 -10.18
N VAL A 366 -0.98 13.38 -8.97
CA VAL A 366 -0.99 12.59 -7.74
C VAL A 366 -2.32 12.83 -7.04
N PRO A 367 -3.13 11.79 -6.79
CA PRO A 367 -4.32 11.95 -5.97
C PRO A 367 -3.88 12.29 -4.55
N MET A 368 -4.26 13.46 -4.06
CA MET A 368 -3.91 13.90 -2.72
C MET A 368 -4.76 13.18 -1.67
N GLN A 369 -4.09 12.57 -0.69
CA GLN A 369 -4.75 11.92 0.45
C GLN A 369 -4.90 12.84 1.65
N ARG A 370 -4.05 13.88 1.77
CA ARG A 370 -4.07 14.89 2.83
C ARG A 370 -3.67 16.26 2.29
N ALA A 371 -3.83 17.31 3.10
CA ALA A 371 -3.40 18.67 2.76
C ALA A 371 -1.86 18.79 2.83
N SER A 372 -1.17 18.18 1.87
CA SER A 372 0.29 18.14 1.78
C SER A 372 0.72 18.00 0.32
N VAL A 373 1.84 18.64 -0.03
CA VAL A 373 2.54 18.47 -1.32
C VAL A 373 3.69 17.45 -1.23
N ALA A 374 3.85 16.73 -0.12
CA ALA A 374 4.86 15.68 -0.01
C ALA A 374 4.61 14.53 -1.00
N GLU A 375 3.34 14.15 -1.20
CA GLU A 375 2.92 13.12 -2.15
C GLU A 375 3.24 13.53 -3.59
N LEU A 376 3.06 14.80 -3.92
CA LEU A 376 3.46 15.38 -5.20
C LEU A 376 4.95 15.18 -5.47
N LEU A 377 5.82 15.58 -4.54
CA LEU A 377 7.27 15.50 -4.71
C LEU A 377 7.77 14.07 -4.96
N SER A 378 7.02 13.07 -4.47
CA SER A 378 7.32 11.68 -4.74
C SER A 378 7.17 11.29 -6.22
N SER A 379 6.29 11.98 -6.97
CA SER A 379 6.11 11.76 -8.41
C SER A 379 7.07 12.56 -9.28
N PHE A 380 7.91 13.42 -8.68
CA PHE A 380 8.94 14.15 -9.42
C PHE A 380 10.27 13.39 -9.37
N PRO A 381 11.02 13.37 -10.49
CA PRO A 381 12.35 12.79 -10.50
C PRO A 381 13.28 13.62 -9.62
N ARG A 382 14.10 12.94 -8.82
CA ARG A 382 15.23 13.50 -8.07
C ARG A 382 16.44 13.73 -8.98
N ALA A 383 16.19 14.40 -10.09
CA ALA A 383 17.20 14.68 -11.09
C ALA A 383 18.23 15.69 -10.54
N ARG A 384 19.53 15.37 -10.64
CA ARG A 384 20.61 16.25 -10.18
C ARG A 384 20.85 17.44 -11.09
N THR A 385 20.56 17.27 -12.38
CA THR A 385 20.73 18.34 -13.37
C THR A 385 19.51 19.25 -13.34
N PRO A 386 19.67 20.54 -12.96
CA PRO A 386 18.56 21.48 -12.94
C PRO A 386 17.95 21.66 -14.33
N ARG A 387 16.62 21.74 -14.41
CA ARG A 387 15.91 22.11 -15.64
C ARG A 387 15.68 23.61 -15.66
N ALA A 388 15.68 24.21 -16.84
CA ALA A 388 15.32 25.63 -17.00
C ALA A 388 13.90 25.91 -16.51
N GLY A 389 12.99 24.94 -16.72
CA GLY A 389 11.58 25.07 -16.42
C GLY A 389 10.87 26.10 -17.31
N GLU A 390 9.62 26.42 -16.97
CA GLU A 390 8.84 27.45 -17.64
C GLU A 390 8.76 28.72 -16.76
N PRO A 391 9.50 29.81 -17.07
CA PRO A 391 9.66 30.95 -16.17
C PRO A 391 8.34 31.59 -15.69
N ALA A 392 7.35 31.68 -16.60
CA ALA A 392 6.04 32.22 -16.26
C ALA A 392 5.26 31.32 -15.29
N GLU A 393 5.37 30.00 -15.44
CA GLU A 393 4.70 29.04 -14.57
C GLU A 393 5.41 28.89 -13.22
N ILE A 394 6.74 29.07 -13.19
CA ILE A 394 7.54 29.16 -11.95
C ILE A 394 7.14 30.41 -11.16
N ALA A 395 7.01 31.56 -11.82
CA ALA A 395 6.59 32.79 -11.15
C ALA A 395 5.19 32.64 -10.53
N LYS A 396 4.23 32.08 -11.28
CA LYS A 396 2.89 31.73 -10.76
C LYS A 396 2.96 30.77 -9.58
N TYR A 397 3.79 29.73 -9.68
CA TYR A 397 3.97 28.76 -8.59
C TYR A 397 4.46 29.42 -7.31
N LYS A 398 5.48 30.29 -7.41
CA LYS A 398 5.99 31.06 -6.26
C LYS A 398 4.92 31.95 -5.63
N THR A 399 4.07 32.59 -6.42
CA THR A 399 2.96 33.39 -5.90
C THR A 399 1.94 32.52 -5.16
N VAL A 400 1.45 31.43 -5.76
CA VAL A 400 0.50 30.51 -5.09
C VAL A 400 1.12 29.92 -3.84
N LEU A 401 2.41 29.57 -3.87
CA LEU A 401 3.13 29.04 -2.72
C LEU A 401 3.24 30.05 -1.59
N ALA A 402 3.58 31.31 -1.89
CA ALA A 402 3.65 32.36 -0.89
C ALA A 402 2.27 32.61 -0.23
N ASP A 403 1.22 32.71 -1.05
CA ASP A 403 -0.14 32.92 -0.55
C ASP A 403 -0.61 31.73 0.32
N ALA A 404 -0.29 30.50 -0.08
CA ALA A 404 -0.70 29.27 0.59
C ALA A 404 0.04 28.97 1.91
N VAL A 405 1.16 29.64 2.19
CA VAL A 405 1.92 29.44 3.44
C VAL A 405 1.83 30.63 4.38
N ASP A 406 1.17 31.73 3.97
CA ASP A 406 1.11 33.00 4.70
C ASP A 406 0.53 32.85 6.12
N ASP A 407 -0.42 31.94 6.31
CA ASP A 407 -1.02 31.64 7.62
C ASP A 407 -0.30 30.52 8.40
N GLY A 408 0.82 30.02 7.87
CA GLY A 408 1.64 28.95 8.43
C GLY A 408 1.03 27.55 8.32
N ARG A 409 -0.04 27.36 7.54
CA ARG A 409 -0.71 26.07 7.35
C ARG A 409 -1.11 25.89 5.89
N LEU A 410 -1.23 24.63 5.47
CA LEU A 410 -1.68 24.31 4.13
C LEU A 410 -3.06 23.65 4.20
N THR A 411 -4.04 24.23 3.51
CA THR A 411 -5.36 23.61 3.32
C THR A 411 -5.32 22.60 2.17
N TYR A 412 -6.37 21.78 2.05
CA TYR A 412 -6.48 20.80 0.96
C TYR A 412 -6.54 21.50 -0.41
N ASP A 413 -7.34 22.56 -0.53
CA ASP A 413 -7.53 23.29 -1.79
C ASP A 413 -6.24 23.99 -2.23
N GLU A 414 -5.46 24.53 -1.29
CA GLU A 414 -4.15 25.13 -1.56
C GLU A 414 -3.11 24.09 -1.99
N ALA A 415 -3.03 22.96 -1.28
CA ALA A 415 -2.17 21.85 -1.68
C ALA A 415 -2.54 21.30 -3.06
N GLU A 416 -3.83 21.26 -3.41
CA GLU A 416 -4.31 20.85 -4.73
C GLU A 416 -3.90 21.86 -5.81
N ALA A 417 -4.09 23.16 -5.53
CA ALA A 417 -3.67 24.24 -6.43
C ALA A 417 -2.16 24.23 -6.66
N LEU A 418 -1.35 24.03 -5.61
CA LEU A 418 0.09 23.88 -5.71
C LEU A 418 0.48 22.66 -6.53
N THR A 419 -0.14 21.51 -6.29
CA THR A 419 0.09 20.28 -7.05
C THR A 419 -0.16 20.49 -8.54
N ARG A 420 -1.29 21.12 -8.89
CA ARG A 420 -1.65 21.42 -10.27
C ARG A 420 -0.66 22.40 -10.93
N GLN A 421 -0.26 23.44 -10.21
CA GLN A 421 0.65 24.46 -10.72
C GLN A 421 2.10 23.95 -10.83
N ALA A 422 2.56 23.13 -9.89
CA ALA A 422 3.92 22.56 -9.89
C ALA A 422 4.21 21.77 -11.17
N ARG A 423 3.24 20.99 -11.67
CA ARG A 423 3.37 20.22 -12.92
C ARG A 423 3.65 21.11 -14.14
N ARG A 424 3.15 22.34 -14.13
CA ARG A 424 3.34 23.31 -15.22
C ARG A 424 4.71 23.97 -15.19
N THR A 425 5.41 23.93 -14.05
CA THR A 425 6.74 24.53 -13.90
C THR A 425 7.84 23.79 -14.67
N ARG A 426 7.66 22.49 -14.96
CA ARG A 426 8.66 21.60 -15.57
C ARG A 426 9.96 21.47 -14.77
N LEU A 427 9.92 21.83 -13.49
CA LEU A 427 11.05 21.71 -12.56
C LEU A 427 11.23 20.27 -12.08
N THR A 428 12.41 19.97 -11.55
CA THR A 428 12.71 18.69 -10.88
C THR A 428 12.23 18.72 -9.43
N GLY A 429 12.14 17.55 -8.79
CA GLY A 429 11.79 17.46 -7.36
C GLY A 429 12.69 18.31 -6.46
N PRO A 430 14.04 18.25 -6.61
CA PRO A 430 14.96 19.10 -5.86
C PRO A 430 14.75 20.60 -6.07
N GLN A 431 14.43 21.04 -7.29
CA GLN A 431 14.12 22.45 -7.56
C GLN A 431 12.82 22.89 -6.89
N LEU A 432 11.79 22.04 -6.85
CA LEU A 432 10.56 22.33 -6.11
C LEU A 432 10.77 22.36 -4.59
N LEU A 433 11.55 21.42 -4.06
CA LEU A 433 11.95 21.38 -2.65
C LEU A 433 12.70 22.64 -2.23
N ASP A 434 13.59 23.17 -3.07
CA ASP A 434 14.27 24.44 -2.82
C ASP A 434 13.28 25.62 -2.74
N LEU A 435 12.25 25.64 -3.60
CA LEU A 435 11.18 26.64 -3.51
C LEU A 435 10.35 26.49 -2.23
N HIS A 436 10.04 25.26 -1.82
CA HIS A 436 9.35 24.97 -0.56
C HIS A 436 10.15 25.40 0.65
N GLN A 437 11.45 25.11 0.66
CA GLN A 437 12.37 25.51 1.73
C GLN A 437 12.41 27.04 1.85
N GLN A 438 12.56 27.76 0.74
CA GLN A 438 12.54 29.23 0.71
C GLN A 438 11.21 29.80 1.24
N ALA A 439 10.08 29.18 0.89
CA ALA A 439 8.76 29.60 1.37
C ALA A 439 8.60 29.37 2.88
N TRP A 440 9.06 28.23 3.39
CA TRP A 440 9.06 27.94 4.83
C TRP A 440 9.96 28.93 5.59
N GLU A 441 11.17 29.21 5.09
CA GLU A 441 12.10 30.18 5.69
C GLU A 441 11.55 31.61 5.68
N ALA A 442 10.84 32.00 4.62
CA ALA A 442 10.18 33.29 4.54
C ALA A 442 8.99 33.42 5.51
N THR A 443 8.34 32.30 5.85
CA THR A 443 7.24 32.24 6.83
C THR A 443 7.77 32.35 8.26
N TYR A 444 8.97 31.81 8.53
CA TYR A 444 9.61 31.78 9.85
C TYR A 444 11.01 32.42 9.85
N PRO A 445 11.13 33.72 9.52
CA PRO A 445 12.43 34.37 9.31
C PRO A 445 13.27 34.48 10.59
N ASP A 446 12.61 34.58 11.76
CA ASP A 446 13.27 34.69 13.05
C ASP A 446 13.53 33.31 13.67
N GLU A 447 12.61 32.35 13.48
CA GLU A 447 12.69 31.02 14.09
C GLU A 447 13.59 30.05 13.34
N LYS A 448 13.88 30.28 12.04
CA LYS A 448 14.70 29.36 11.22
C LYS A 448 16.10 29.12 11.79
N ASP A 449 16.69 30.14 12.43
CA ASP A 449 18.04 30.10 13.01
C ASP A 449 18.03 30.04 14.55
N ALA A 450 16.85 29.91 15.18
CA ALA A 450 16.69 29.88 16.63
C ALA A 450 17.02 28.50 17.22
N ASP A 451 17.34 28.45 18.53
CA ASP A 451 17.30 27.19 19.28
C ASP A 451 15.84 26.77 19.46
N TRP A 452 15.38 25.82 18.65
CA TRP A 452 13.97 25.38 18.65
C TRP A 452 13.48 24.86 20.00
N LYS A 453 14.37 24.40 20.88
CA LYS A 453 13.99 23.97 22.25
C LYS A 453 13.52 25.13 23.12
N SER A 454 13.97 26.35 22.81
CA SER A 454 13.59 27.57 23.53
C SER A 454 12.25 28.16 23.08
N LEU A 455 11.73 27.75 21.92
CA LEU A 455 10.46 28.25 21.36
C LEU A 455 9.25 27.79 22.20
N ALA A 456 8.10 28.42 22.00
CA ALA A 456 6.86 27.93 22.59
C ALA A 456 6.45 26.58 21.95
N PRO A 457 5.79 25.66 22.69
CA PRO A 457 5.30 24.40 22.13
C PRO A 457 4.40 24.56 20.90
N VAL A 458 3.58 25.61 20.86
CA VAL A 458 2.68 25.92 19.74
C VAL A 458 3.49 26.29 18.49
N GLN A 459 4.50 27.17 18.62
CA GLN A 459 5.35 27.59 17.51
C GLN A 459 6.09 26.41 16.89
N ARG A 460 6.74 25.56 17.70
CA ARG A 460 7.38 24.32 17.21
C ARG A 460 6.41 23.45 16.42
N ARG A 461 5.18 23.32 16.91
CA ARG A 461 4.16 22.47 16.28
C ARG A 461 3.72 23.04 14.93
N GLU A 462 3.54 24.35 14.81
CA GLU A 462 3.17 25.01 13.55
C GLU A 462 4.30 24.89 12.52
N MET A 463 5.54 25.17 12.92
CA MET A 463 6.73 24.97 12.09
C MET A 463 6.84 23.54 11.56
N TYR A 464 6.64 22.54 12.43
CA TYR A 464 6.64 21.12 12.05
C TYR A 464 5.53 20.79 11.05
N LEU A 465 4.30 21.25 11.30
CA LEU A 465 3.17 20.94 10.43
C LEU A 465 3.35 21.55 9.05
N LEU A 466 3.87 22.78 8.94
CA LEU A 466 4.15 23.39 7.65
C LEU A 466 5.28 22.67 6.92
N ALA A 467 6.37 22.31 7.61
CA ALA A 467 7.48 21.57 7.03
C ALA A 467 7.03 20.19 6.49
N ASP A 468 6.23 19.42 7.26
CA ASP A 468 5.65 18.15 6.81
C ASP A 468 4.69 18.36 5.63
N ALA A 469 3.82 19.38 5.69
CA ALA A 469 2.89 19.69 4.62
C ALA A 469 3.61 20.04 3.30
N LEU A 470 4.72 20.78 3.38
CA LEU A 470 5.58 21.13 2.24
C LEU A 470 6.49 19.98 1.78
N GLY A 471 6.51 18.84 2.47
CA GLY A 471 7.35 17.69 2.13
C GLY A 471 8.84 17.87 2.46
N LEU A 472 9.18 18.84 3.29
CA LEU A 472 10.53 19.10 3.80
C LEU A 472 10.88 18.08 4.90
N THR A 473 11.07 16.83 4.50
CA THR A 473 11.12 15.66 5.41
C THR A 473 12.23 15.80 6.47
N GLU A 474 13.45 16.15 6.06
CA GLU A 474 14.59 16.31 6.98
C GLU A 474 14.36 17.45 7.98
N LEU A 475 13.82 18.58 7.50
CA LEU A 475 13.48 19.71 8.36
C LEU A 475 12.40 19.33 9.38
N ALA A 476 11.34 18.65 8.92
CA ALA A 476 10.27 18.18 9.79
C ALA A 476 10.78 17.20 10.87
N GLU A 477 11.68 16.28 10.52
CA GLU A 477 12.31 15.34 11.47
C GLU A 477 13.16 16.07 12.52
N ASN A 478 13.95 17.07 12.10
CA ASN A 478 14.75 17.88 13.01
C ASN A 478 13.88 18.67 14.01
N ILE A 479 12.78 19.28 13.52
CA ILE A 479 11.83 20.00 14.39
C ILE A 479 11.12 19.02 15.33
N HIS A 480 10.73 17.84 14.84
CA HIS A 480 10.10 16.80 15.64
C HIS A 480 10.98 16.35 16.80
N THR A 481 12.27 16.15 16.56
CA THR A 481 13.27 15.82 17.59
C THR A 481 13.32 16.90 18.69
N ALA A 482 13.21 18.18 18.33
CA ALA A 482 13.14 19.27 19.30
C ALA A 482 11.82 19.26 20.11
N ILE A 483 10.70 18.90 19.47
CA ILE A 483 9.41 18.71 20.15
C ILE A 483 9.51 17.60 21.20
N GLU A 484 10.04 16.44 20.82
CA GLU A 484 10.19 15.29 21.73
C GLU A 484 11.11 15.61 22.91
N ALA A 485 12.21 16.33 22.68
CA ALA A 485 13.14 16.75 23.74
C ALA A 485 12.51 17.72 24.77
N CYS A 486 11.43 18.43 24.38
CA CYS A 486 10.72 19.38 25.23
C CYS A 486 9.41 18.82 25.80
N ALA A 487 9.01 17.59 25.47
CA ALA A 487 7.79 17.00 25.97
C ALA A 487 7.89 16.75 27.48
N GLU A 488 6.93 17.25 28.26
CA GLU A 488 6.84 16.92 29.68
C GLU A 488 6.62 15.40 29.86
N PRO A 489 7.21 14.79 30.90
CA PRO A 489 6.95 13.39 31.19
C PRO A 489 5.46 13.18 31.45
N GLU A 490 4.89 12.12 30.86
CA GLU A 490 3.51 11.74 31.19
C GLU A 490 3.38 11.52 32.70
N PRO A 491 2.31 12.03 33.34
CA PRO A 491 2.05 11.73 34.74
C PRO A 491 1.92 10.21 34.91
N PRO A 492 2.42 9.65 36.03
CA PRO A 492 2.47 8.22 36.22
C PRO A 492 1.06 7.60 36.17
N ALA A 493 0.98 6.33 35.76
CA ALA A 493 -0.29 5.67 35.47
C ALA A 493 -1.26 5.69 36.67
N GLU A 494 -0.75 5.61 37.90
CA GLU A 494 -1.53 5.67 39.13
C GLU A 494 -2.33 6.96 39.32
N ALA A 495 -1.90 8.07 38.72
CA ALA A 495 -2.63 9.35 38.77
C ALA A 495 -3.99 9.30 38.06
N ARG A 496 -4.31 8.18 37.38
CA ARG A 496 -5.57 7.98 36.66
C ARG A 496 -6.48 6.93 37.33
N TYR A 497 -6.01 6.18 38.32
CA TYR A 497 -6.70 5.03 38.92
C TYR A 497 -8.09 5.37 39.46
N LEU A 498 -8.22 6.51 40.12
CA LEU A 498 -9.45 6.91 40.82
C LEU A 498 -10.23 8.01 40.08
N ARG A 499 -10.01 8.25 38.78
CA ARG A 499 -10.70 9.31 38.01
C ARG A 499 -12.24 9.27 38.07
N GLY A 500 -12.81 8.08 38.29
CA GLY A 500 -14.25 7.87 38.46
C GLY A 500 -14.74 7.94 39.91
N LEU A 501 -13.85 7.97 40.90
CA LEU A 501 -14.18 8.02 42.31
C LEU A 501 -14.38 9.46 42.76
N ARG A 502 -15.59 9.79 43.22
CA ARG A 502 -15.91 11.09 43.81
C ARG A 502 -16.25 10.91 45.29
N ILE A 503 -15.47 11.52 46.16
CA ILE A 503 -15.58 11.38 47.63
C ILE A 503 -15.56 12.75 48.29
N ALA A 504 -16.16 12.88 49.46
CA ALA A 504 -16.04 14.09 50.28
C ALA A 504 -15.13 13.82 51.47
N ILE A 505 -14.29 14.78 51.83
CA ILE A 505 -13.41 14.69 53.00
C ILE A 505 -13.54 16.00 53.76
N VAL A 506 -14.03 15.95 55.00
CA VAL A 506 -14.35 17.13 55.82
C VAL A 506 -13.50 17.12 57.09
N GLY A 507 -12.88 18.27 57.39
CA GLY A 507 -11.94 18.46 58.50
C GLY A 507 -10.58 19.00 58.03
N ASP A 508 -9.76 19.40 58.99
CA ASP A 508 -8.45 20.04 58.81
C ASP A 508 -7.33 19.44 59.69
N HIS A 509 -7.59 18.32 60.37
CA HIS A 509 -6.58 17.57 61.11
C HIS A 509 -5.59 16.85 60.19
N SER A 510 -4.39 16.54 60.67
CA SER A 510 -3.29 15.99 59.87
C SER A 510 -3.66 14.73 59.08
N GLU A 511 -4.33 13.76 59.71
CA GLU A 511 -4.76 12.51 59.06
C GLU A 511 -5.74 12.76 57.90
N ILE A 512 -6.60 13.76 58.03
CA ILE A 512 -7.55 14.18 56.98
C ILE A 512 -6.84 14.87 55.82
N ILE A 513 -5.79 15.65 56.09
CA ILE A 513 -4.96 16.30 55.07
C ILE A 513 -4.20 15.24 54.27
N ASP A 514 -3.62 14.25 54.94
CA ASP A 514 -2.85 13.20 54.27
C ASP A 514 -3.75 12.30 53.43
N LEU A 515 -4.94 11.95 53.93
CA LEU A 515 -5.94 11.21 53.16
C LEU A 515 -6.38 11.98 51.91
N ARG A 516 -6.56 13.29 52.02
CA ARG A 516 -6.89 14.19 50.90
C ARG A 516 -5.81 14.17 49.83
N LYS A 517 -4.54 14.36 50.23
CA LYS A 517 -3.40 14.31 49.31
C LYS A 517 -3.29 12.96 48.60
N HIS A 518 -3.46 11.86 49.35
CA HIS A 518 -3.39 10.50 48.79
C HIS A 518 -4.52 10.21 47.79
N ALA A 519 -5.74 10.70 48.05
CA ALA A 519 -6.85 10.57 47.13
C ALA A 519 -6.61 11.35 45.82
N GLU A 520 -6.12 12.59 45.93
CA GLU A 520 -5.82 13.46 44.78
C GLU A 520 -4.66 12.91 43.95
N SER A 521 -3.60 12.38 44.58
CA SER A 521 -2.45 11.80 43.86
C SER A 521 -2.81 10.61 43.00
N HIS A 522 -3.89 9.88 43.33
CA HIS A 522 -4.42 8.76 42.55
C HIS A 522 -5.59 9.16 41.63
N GLY A 523 -5.90 10.45 41.53
CA GLY A 523 -6.88 11.00 40.60
C GLY A 523 -8.33 11.02 41.10
N ALA A 524 -8.59 10.83 42.40
CA ALA A 524 -9.94 10.93 42.95
C ALA A 524 -10.45 12.38 42.93
N LYS A 525 -11.77 12.55 42.72
CA LYS A 525 -12.41 13.86 42.70
C LYS A 525 -12.97 14.20 44.08
N LEU A 526 -12.39 15.20 44.74
CA LEU A 526 -12.87 15.66 46.03
C LEU A 526 -14.08 16.58 45.88
N ALA A 527 -15.19 16.17 46.47
CA ALA A 527 -16.46 16.86 46.38
C ALA A 527 -16.52 18.00 47.41
N ILE A 528 -16.50 19.24 46.91
CA ILE A 528 -16.78 20.44 47.71
C ILE A 528 -18.28 20.51 48.07
N ASN A 529 -19.14 20.12 47.13
CA ASN A 529 -20.59 20.04 47.30
C ASN A 529 -21.05 18.57 47.33
N ILE A 530 -21.89 18.25 48.31
CA ILE A 530 -22.44 16.92 48.52
C ILE A 530 -23.63 16.70 47.58
N THR A 531 -23.51 15.71 46.70
CA THR A 531 -24.52 15.33 45.71
C THR A 531 -24.62 13.81 45.64
N LYS A 532 -25.66 13.27 44.99
CA LYS A 532 -25.86 11.81 44.85
C LYS A 532 -24.70 11.06 44.18
N THR A 533 -23.78 11.76 43.52
CA THR A 533 -22.59 11.17 42.89
C THR A 533 -21.43 10.95 43.85
N VAL A 534 -21.50 11.48 45.08
CA VAL A 534 -20.48 11.28 46.12
C VAL A 534 -20.65 9.88 46.72
N ARG A 535 -19.60 9.07 46.69
CA ARG A 535 -19.66 7.66 47.08
C ARG A 535 -19.65 7.46 48.59
N TRP A 536 -18.94 8.31 49.32
CA TRP A 536 -18.89 8.38 50.77
C TRP A 536 -18.25 9.70 51.22
N MET A 537 -18.49 10.07 52.47
CA MET A 537 -17.89 11.24 53.11
C MET A 537 -17.08 10.82 54.34
N VAL A 538 -15.81 11.18 54.36
CA VAL A 538 -14.93 11.01 55.53
C VAL A 538 -15.05 12.22 56.43
N THR A 539 -15.31 11.97 57.71
CA THR A 539 -15.42 13.00 58.74
C THR A 539 -15.02 12.42 60.11
N ALA A 540 -14.36 13.23 60.94
CA ALA A 540 -14.09 12.88 62.34
C ALA A 540 -15.30 13.18 63.27
N THR A 541 -16.29 13.91 62.77
CA THR A 541 -17.46 14.40 63.53
C THR A 541 -18.77 13.94 62.86
N PRO A 542 -19.08 12.63 62.87
CA PRO A 542 -20.23 12.09 62.14
C PRO A 542 -21.58 12.64 62.58
N ASP A 543 -21.68 13.18 63.81
CA ASP A 543 -22.89 13.79 64.37
C ASP A 543 -23.02 15.30 64.10
N ALA A 544 -22.08 15.90 63.37
CA ALA A 544 -22.13 17.32 63.03
C ALA A 544 -23.43 17.67 62.28
N THR A 545 -23.97 18.85 62.57
CA THR A 545 -25.26 19.33 62.01
C THR A 545 -25.09 20.35 60.89
N ASP A 546 -23.87 20.52 60.38
CA ASP A 546 -23.62 21.43 59.26
C ASP A 546 -24.34 20.98 57.97
N SER A 547 -24.36 21.89 56.99
CA SER A 547 -25.07 21.68 55.74
C SER A 547 -24.57 20.46 54.95
N ARG A 548 -23.28 20.12 55.04
CA ARG A 548 -22.69 18.97 54.32
C ARG A 548 -23.11 17.65 54.96
N HIS A 549 -23.02 17.55 56.28
CA HIS A 549 -23.43 16.35 57.03
C HIS A 549 -24.94 16.11 56.92
N THR A 550 -25.75 17.16 57.02
CA THR A 550 -27.21 17.07 56.84
C THR A 550 -27.56 16.62 55.42
N THR A 551 -26.90 17.19 54.41
CA THR A 551 -27.13 16.82 53.00
C THR A 551 -26.68 15.39 52.72
N ALA A 552 -25.54 14.95 53.27
CA ALA A 552 -25.05 13.58 53.12
C ALA A 552 -26.05 12.55 53.67
N ARG A 553 -26.60 12.79 54.88
CA ARG A 553 -27.64 11.93 55.47
C ARG A 553 -28.90 11.90 54.64
N ASN A 554 -29.41 13.05 54.20
CA ASN A 554 -30.61 13.15 53.37
C ASN A 554 -30.47 12.42 52.02
N LEU A 555 -29.25 12.39 51.47
CA LEU A 555 -28.95 11.69 50.22
C LEU A 555 -28.53 10.22 50.42
N GLY A 556 -28.47 9.74 51.67
CA GLY A 556 -28.05 8.37 51.99
C GLY A 556 -26.57 8.08 51.72
N ILE A 557 -25.72 9.11 51.72
CA ILE A 557 -24.28 8.97 51.47
C ILE A 557 -23.62 8.50 52.78
N PRO A 558 -22.85 7.40 52.78
CA PRO A 558 -22.20 6.88 53.98
C PRO A 558 -21.24 7.90 54.60
N LEU A 559 -21.39 8.14 55.91
CA LEU A 559 -20.44 8.87 56.74
C LEU A 559 -19.47 7.87 57.37
N ILE A 560 -18.18 8.03 57.16
CA ILE A 560 -17.16 7.12 57.66
C ILE A 560 -16.06 7.88 58.40
N ASN A 561 -15.43 7.23 59.38
CA ASN A 561 -14.31 7.80 60.12
C ASN A 561 -13.03 7.83 59.25
N PRO A 562 -11.98 8.57 59.66
CA PRO A 562 -10.73 8.66 58.90
C PRO A 562 -10.05 7.30 58.63
N SER A 563 -10.00 6.42 59.62
CA SER A 563 -9.41 5.08 59.47
C SER A 563 -10.13 4.22 58.42
N ASP A 564 -11.47 4.23 58.42
CA ASP A 564 -12.29 3.55 57.43
C ASP A 564 -12.16 4.20 56.04
N GLY A 565 -11.93 5.52 56.01
CA GLY A 565 -11.60 6.28 54.80
C GLY A 565 -10.31 5.78 54.14
N TRP A 566 -9.25 5.60 54.93
CA TRP A 566 -7.99 5.03 54.46
C TRP A 566 -8.15 3.62 53.92
N VAL A 567 -8.85 2.75 54.65
CA VAL A 567 -9.10 1.36 54.23
C VAL A 567 -9.81 1.34 52.87
N ARG A 568 -10.90 2.10 52.72
CA ARG A 568 -11.68 2.13 51.47
C ARG A 568 -10.95 2.77 50.31
N LEU A 569 -10.11 3.77 50.57
CA LEU A 569 -9.31 4.42 49.54
C LEU A 569 -8.21 3.47 49.03
N ASN A 570 -7.49 2.80 49.95
CA ASN A 570 -6.46 1.82 49.59
C ASN A 570 -7.06 0.60 48.87
N GLU A 571 -8.24 0.13 49.27
CA GLU A 571 -8.95 -0.93 48.57
C GLU A 571 -9.32 -0.51 47.14
N ALA A 572 -9.82 0.73 46.95
CA ALA A 572 -10.13 1.27 45.64
C ALA A 572 -8.88 1.42 44.74
N VAL A 573 -7.75 1.84 45.32
CA VAL A 573 -6.46 1.90 44.61
C VAL A 573 -6.03 0.50 44.18
N ARG A 574 -6.05 -0.48 45.09
CA ARG A 574 -5.67 -1.87 44.80
C ARG A 574 -6.57 -2.52 43.75
N GLU A 575 -7.87 -2.27 43.79
CA GLU A 575 -8.79 -2.74 42.75
C GLU A 575 -8.48 -2.11 41.39
N ALA A 576 -8.16 -0.81 41.37
CA ALA A 576 -7.81 -0.11 40.15
C ALA A 576 -6.47 -0.59 39.59
N GLU A 577 -5.49 -0.88 40.44
CA GLU A 577 -4.20 -1.51 40.09
C GLU A 577 -4.41 -2.87 39.43
N LEU A 578 -5.21 -3.75 40.05
CA LEU A 578 -5.50 -5.08 39.50
C LEU A 578 -6.18 -4.97 38.12
N LYS A 579 -7.19 -4.10 37.99
CA LYS A 579 -7.86 -3.85 36.70
C LYS A 579 -6.92 -3.26 35.66
N ALA A 580 -6.03 -2.36 36.06
CA ALA A 580 -5.02 -1.78 35.17
C ALA A 580 -4.03 -2.85 34.70
N PHE A 581 -3.57 -3.71 35.61
CA PHE A 581 -2.69 -4.84 35.29
C PHE A 581 -3.35 -5.84 34.33
N GLU A 582 -4.60 -6.25 34.59
CA GLU A 582 -5.35 -7.14 33.71
C GLU A 582 -5.60 -6.52 32.33
N ARG A 583 -5.95 -5.23 32.30
CA ARG A 583 -6.14 -4.49 31.05
C ARG A 583 -4.84 -4.39 30.27
N GLN A 584 -3.73 -4.08 30.93
CA GLN A 584 -2.42 -4.00 30.30
C GLN A 584 -2.01 -5.36 29.73
N ARG A 585 -2.15 -6.43 30.53
CA ARG A 585 -1.90 -7.80 30.06
C ARG A 585 -2.76 -8.16 28.85
N SER A 586 -4.05 -7.80 28.83
CA SER A 586 -4.92 -8.05 27.68
C SER A 586 -4.51 -7.25 26.44
N ILE A 587 -4.08 -5.99 26.63
CA ILE A 587 -3.52 -5.15 25.55
C ILE A 587 -2.25 -5.80 24.99
N ASP A 588 -1.36 -6.26 25.87
CA ASP A 588 -0.09 -6.88 25.50
C ASP A 588 -0.31 -8.22 24.78
N GLU A 589 -1.22 -9.07 25.29
CA GLU A 589 -1.60 -10.33 24.63
C GLU A 589 -2.22 -10.08 23.24
N ALA A 590 -3.09 -9.07 23.11
CA ALA A 590 -3.67 -8.69 21.82
C ALA A 590 -2.62 -8.10 20.87
N ALA A 591 -1.70 -7.27 21.38
CA ALA A 591 -0.59 -6.73 20.60
C ALA A 591 0.35 -7.84 20.13
N ALA A 592 0.72 -8.77 21.01
CA ALA A 592 1.54 -9.94 20.69
C ALA A 592 0.85 -10.83 19.66
N SER A 593 -0.46 -11.07 19.77
CA SER A 593 -1.20 -11.85 18.76
C SER A 593 -1.25 -11.14 17.41
N ARG A 594 -1.43 -9.81 17.38
CA ARG A 594 -1.35 -9.02 16.14
C ARG A 594 0.05 -9.08 15.52
N GLN A 595 1.08 -8.93 16.34
CA GLN A 595 2.48 -9.02 15.90
C GLN A 595 2.78 -10.41 15.33
N GLN A 596 2.39 -11.48 16.05
CA GLN A 596 2.55 -12.85 15.59
C GLN A 596 1.86 -13.10 14.24
N ARG A 597 0.63 -12.60 14.05
CA ARG A 597 -0.06 -12.71 12.75
C ARG A 597 0.64 -11.91 11.66
N ALA A 598 1.19 -10.73 11.98
CA ALA A 598 1.98 -9.94 11.05
C ALA A 598 3.26 -10.68 10.64
N ASP A 599 3.98 -11.27 11.61
CA ASP A 599 5.19 -12.05 11.39
C ASP A 599 4.91 -13.32 10.58
N GLU A 600 3.84 -14.06 10.90
CA GLU A 600 3.42 -15.24 10.14
C GLU A 600 3.05 -14.87 8.69
N ASN A 601 2.33 -13.76 8.48
CA ASN A 601 2.01 -13.27 7.14
C ASN A 601 3.25 -12.81 6.38
N ASP A 602 4.17 -12.11 7.04
CA ASP A 602 5.41 -11.61 6.45
C ASP A 602 6.34 -12.77 6.07
N ALA A 603 6.50 -13.75 6.96
CA ALA A 603 7.26 -14.98 6.71
C ALA A 603 6.66 -15.83 5.58
N TYR A 604 5.33 -15.83 5.41
CA TYR A 604 4.66 -16.58 4.36
C TYR A 604 5.02 -16.10 2.95
N TRP A 605 5.25 -14.79 2.76
CA TRP A 605 5.53 -14.19 1.46
C TRP A 605 7.01 -13.99 1.16
N ARG A 606 7.88 -13.96 2.18
CA ARG A 606 9.30 -13.69 1.99
C ARG A 606 10.03 -14.88 1.38
N PRO A 607 10.56 -14.76 0.15
CA PRO A 607 11.40 -15.79 -0.43
C PRO A 607 12.74 -15.87 0.32
N THR A 608 13.35 -17.05 0.34
CA THR A 608 14.66 -17.31 0.94
C THR A 608 15.71 -17.59 -0.14
N TRP A 609 16.99 -17.35 0.14
CA TRP A 609 18.05 -17.68 -0.82
C TRP A 609 18.15 -19.18 -1.04
N ARG A 610 18.14 -19.61 -2.30
CA ARG A 610 18.42 -21.02 -2.63
C ARG A 610 19.84 -21.37 -2.26
N THR A 611 20.07 -22.61 -1.83
CA THR A 611 21.42 -23.15 -1.65
C THR A 611 22.23 -23.11 -2.95
N GLU A 612 21.59 -23.51 -4.06
CA GLU A 612 22.15 -23.45 -5.42
C GLU A 612 21.23 -22.62 -6.32
N GLU A 613 21.81 -21.78 -7.17
CA GLU A 613 21.02 -21.00 -8.12
C GLU A 613 20.61 -21.86 -9.31
N TYR A 614 19.49 -21.53 -9.93
CA TYR A 614 19.13 -22.19 -11.17
C TYR A 614 19.88 -21.58 -12.36
N ASP A 615 20.32 -22.47 -13.26
CA ASP A 615 20.95 -22.16 -14.55
C ASP A 615 19.91 -21.83 -15.64
N HIS A 616 18.67 -22.30 -15.46
CA HIS A 616 17.50 -22.02 -16.26
C HIS A 616 16.43 -21.25 -15.47
N GLU A 617 15.41 -20.76 -16.16
CA GLU A 617 14.23 -20.25 -15.48
C GLU A 617 13.38 -21.43 -14.99
N PRO A 618 13.05 -21.53 -13.69
CA PRO A 618 12.27 -22.66 -13.19
C PRO A 618 10.89 -22.70 -13.85
N GLU A 619 10.40 -23.89 -14.21
CA GLU A 619 9.06 -24.06 -14.74
C GLU A 619 8.02 -23.53 -13.73
N PHE A 620 6.91 -22.98 -14.24
CA PHE A 620 5.81 -22.55 -13.39
C PHE A 620 5.16 -23.79 -12.78
N GLU A 621 5.48 -24.13 -11.54
CA GLU A 621 4.70 -25.11 -10.79
C GLU A 621 3.41 -24.43 -10.31
N PRO A 622 2.22 -24.86 -10.77
CA PRO A 622 0.95 -24.35 -10.26
C PRO A 622 0.76 -24.90 -8.84
N TRP A 623 1.04 -24.07 -7.84
CA TRP A 623 0.78 -24.34 -6.43
C TRP A 623 -0.70 -24.23 -6.10
#